data_AF-L0K3L3-F1
#
_entry.id   AF-L0K3L3-F1
#
_cell.length_a   1.000
_cell.length_b   1.000
_cell.length_c   1.000
_cell.angle_alpha   90.00
_cell.angle_beta   90.00
_cell.angle_gamma   90.00
#
_symmetry.space_group_name_H-M   'P 1'
#
loop_
_entity.id
_entity.type
_entity.pdbx_description
1 polymer ?
#
loop_
_entity_poly.entity_id
_entity_poly.type
_entity_poly.pdbx_seq_one_letter_code
_entity_poly.pdbx_strand_id
1 'polypeptide(L)'
;MGSDGGYSLTEIFAIKFVLADIVIIAALLFAGPIYAVAITVLLVISVFLVWYLTERVGSDEDADAQPAPEPADPVTELQNRYAAGELSEAEFEAKLERLLDSNERAERAGVETRELSLEREQ
;
A
#
# COMPACT_ATOMS: atom_id res chain seq x y z
N MET A 1 20.27 -1.42 30.17
CA MET A 1 18.91 -1.80 30.58
C MET A 1 18.08 -0.53 30.65
N GLY A 2 17.08 -0.38 29.78
CA GLY A 2 16.20 0.77 29.70
C GLY A 2 15.48 0.72 28.36
N SER A 3 14.43 -0.07 28.31
CA SER A 3 13.55 -0.29 27.16
C SER A 3 12.77 0.99 26.84
N ASP A 4 13.05 1.62 25.69
CA ASP A 4 12.15 2.60 25.08
C ASP A 4 10.89 1.88 24.58
N GLY A 5 9.95 1.65 25.49
CA GLY A 5 8.63 1.09 25.23
C GLY A 5 7.68 2.14 24.65
N GLY A 6 8.04 2.72 23.51
CA GLY A 6 7.15 3.59 22.74
C GLY A 6 6.16 2.72 21.97
N TYR A 7 4.88 2.77 22.32
CA TYR A 7 3.81 2.10 21.57
C TYR A 7 3.89 2.47 20.09
N SER A 8 3.97 1.46 19.22
CA SER A 8 3.99 1.69 17.77
C SER A 8 2.67 2.33 17.34
N LEU A 9 2.70 3.18 16.30
CA LEU A 9 1.50 3.80 15.75
C LEU A 9 0.43 2.74 15.40
N THR A 10 0.89 1.60 14.86
CA THR A 10 0.07 0.41 14.58
C THR A 10 -0.56 -0.20 15.83
N GLU A 11 0.16 -0.20 16.95
CA GLU A 11 -0.30 -0.73 18.24
C GLU A 11 -1.38 0.18 18.85
N ILE A 12 -1.20 1.50 18.72
CA ILE A 12 -2.23 2.48 19.12
C ILE A 12 -3.50 2.30 18.28
N PHE A 13 -3.35 2.11 16.96
CA PHE A 13 -4.48 1.84 16.07
C PHE A 13 -5.18 0.51 16.43
N ALA A 14 -4.42 -0.56 16.65
CA ALA A 14 -4.95 -1.87 17.04
C ALA A 14 -5.71 -1.79 18.38
N ILE A 15 -5.13 -1.12 19.39
CA ILE A 15 -5.75 -0.93 20.69
C ILE A 15 -7.08 -0.16 20.56
N LYS A 16 -7.10 0.93 19.77
CA LYS A 16 -8.33 1.71 19.55
C LYS A 16 -9.40 0.90 18.83
N PHE A 17 -9.03 0.04 17.89
CA PHE A 17 -9.96 -0.82 17.17
C PHE A 17 -10.59 -1.87 18.09
N VAL A 18 -9.76 -2.57 18.87
CA VAL A 18 -10.23 -3.56 19.86
C VAL A 18 -11.13 -2.90 20.91
N LEU A 19 -10.78 -1.70 21.37
CA LEU A 19 -11.59 -0.97 22.35
C LEU A 19 -12.94 -0.53 21.78
N ALA A 20 -12.98 -0.09 20.52
CA ALA A 20 -14.22 0.24 19.83
C ALA A 20 -15.14 -0.99 19.71
N ASP A 21 -14.60 -2.15 19.32
CA ASP A 21 -15.37 -3.40 19.24
C ASP A 21 -15.95 -3.82 20.58
N ILE A 22 -15.18 -3.71 21.67
CA ILE A 22 -15.66 -4.03 23.02
C ILE A 22 -16.83 -3.11 23.41
N VAL A 23 -16.73 -1.82 23.14
CA VAL A 23 -17.79 -0.84 23.44
C VAL A 23 -19.04 -1.14 22.61
N ILE A 24 -18.88 -1.48 21.33
CA ILE A 24 -19.99 -1.87 20.45
C ILE A 24 -20.67 -3.12 20.98
N ILE A 25 -19.91 -4.18 21.28
CA ILE A 25 -20.46 -5.44 21.83
C ILE A 25 -21.17 -5.19 23.16
N ALA A 26 -20.59 -4.39 24.07
CA ALA A 26 -21.22 -4.05 25.34
C ALA A 26 -22.54 -3.29 25.15
N ALA A 27 -22.59 -2.34 24.21
CA ALA A 27 -23.80 -1.63 23.85
C ALA A 27 -24.87 -2.56 23.24
N LEU A 28 -24.47 -3.52 22.39
CA LEU A 28 -25.36 -4.51 21.79
C LEU A 28 -25.97 -5.45 22.83
N LEU A 29 -25.19 -5.84 23.84
CA LEU A 29 -25.66 -6.70 24.93
C LEU A 29 -26.73 -6.01 25.79
N PHE A 30 -26.64 -4.69 25.98
CA PHE A 30 -27.62 -3.92 26.75
C PHE A 30 -28.84 -3.48 25.93
N ALA A 31 -28.70 -3.35 24.61
CA ALA A 31 -29.77 -2.84 23.75
C ALA A 31 -30.89 -3.87 23.50
N GLY A 32 -30.68 -5.17 23.77
CA GLY A 32 -31.65 -6.23 23.53
C GLY A 32 -31.55 -6.85 22.13
N PRO A 33 -32.05 -8.08 21.93
CA PRO A 33 -31.70 -8.92 20.78
C PRO A 33 -32.09 -8.34 19.42
N ILE A 34 -33.16 -7.54 19.35
CA ILE A 34 -33.59 -6.87 18.11
C ILE A 34 -32.60 -5.77 17.71
N TYR A 35 -32.09 -5.01 18.69
CA TYR A 35 -31.11 -3.95 18.44
C TYR A 35 -29.73 -4.52 18.11
N ALA A 36 -29.38 -5.66 18.70
CA ALA A 36 -28.17 -6.40 18.33
C ALA A 36 -28.17 -6.75 16.83
N VAL A 37 -29.26 -7.37 16.35
CA VAL A 37 -29.42 -7.71 14.94
C VAL A 37 -29.46 -6.47 14.04
N ALA A 38 -30.19 -5.42 14.44
CA ALA A 38 -30.30 -4.19 13.66
C ALA A 38 -28.94 -3.51 13.46
N ILE A 39 -28.10 -3.44 14.51
CA ILE A 39 -26.78 -2.82 14.42
C ILE A 39 -25.82 -3.68 13.62
N THR A 40 -25.85 -5.01 13.76
CA THR A 40 -25.03 -5.90 12.90
C THR A 40 -25.39 -5.71 11.43
N VAL A 41 -26.68 -5.65 11.10
CA VAL A 41 -27.15 -5.39 9.73
C VAL A 41 -26.66 -4.02 9.25
N LEU A 42 -26.77 -2.97 10.07
CA LEU A 42 -26.25 -1.65 9.72
C LEU A 42 -24.74 -1.63 9.52
N LEU A 43 -23.98 -2.38 10.32
CA LEU A 43 -22.52 -2.49 10.15
C LEU A 43 -22.16 -3.17 8.83
N VAL A 44 -22.82 -4.28 8.50
CA VAL A 44 -22.63 -4.98 7.23
C VAL A 44 -22.96 -4.06 6.04
N ILE A 45 -24.10 -3.34 6.12
CA ILE A 45 -24.48 -2.37 5.09
C ILE A 45 -23.45 -1.23 4.99
N SER A 46 -22.97 -0.71 6.11
CA SER A 46 -21.96 0.35 6.16
C SER A 46 -20.65 -0.09 5.52
N VAL A 47 -20.13 -1.26 5.88
CA VAL A 47 -18.90 -1.82 5.28
C VAL A 47 -19.08 -2.06 3.79
N PHE A 48 -20.23 -2.63 3.39
CA PHE A 48 -20.51 -2.87 1.98
C PHE A 48 -20.66 -1.57 1.18
N LEU A 49 -21.27 -0.54 1.78
CA LEU A 49 -21.41 0.78 1.18
C LEU A 49 -20.06 1.46 1.02
N VAL A 50 -19.20 1.42 2.05
CA VAL A 50 -17.83 1.93 1.98
C VAL A 50 -17.04 1.20 0.91
N TRP A 51 -17.07 -0.14 0.89
CA TRP A 51 -16.39 -0.92 -0.14
C TRP A 51 -16.87 -0.55 -1.56
N TYR A 52 -18.18 -0.45 -1.75
CA TYR A 52 -18.76 -0.05 -3.04
C TYR A 52 -18.45 1.39 -3.44
N LEU A 53 -18.40 2.32 -2.47
CA LEU A 53 -17.97 3.69 -2.72
C LEU A 53 -16.48 3.72 -3.04
N THR A 54 -15.62 3.03 -2.31
CA THR A 54 -14.18 2.94 -2.60
C THR A 54 -13.91 2.26 -3.94
N GLU A 55 -14.71 1.29 -4.37
CA GLU A 55 -14.59 0.70 -5.71
C GLU A 55 -14.95 1.71 -6.81
N ARG A 56 -15.93 2.60 -6.54
CA ARG A 56 -16.36 3.64 -7.49
C ARG A 56 -15.49 4.90 -7.45
N VAL A 57 -15.03 5.29 -6.27
CA VAL A 57 -14.24 6.48 -6.02
C VAL A 57 -12.75 6.16 -6.03
N GLY A 58 -12.33 4.90 -6.01
CA GLY A 58 -10.98 4.47 -6.41
C GLY A 58 -10.65 4.77 -7.88
N SER A 59 -11.60 5.35 -8.64
CA SER A 59 -11.34 5.99 -9.94
C SER A 59 -11.19 7.52 -9.87
N ASP A 60 -11.53 8.18 -8.75
CA ASP A 60 -11.57 9.65 -8.58
C ASP A 60 -10.86 10.19 -7.32
N GLU A 61 -10.58 9.40 -6.27
CA GLU A 61 -9.92 9.85 -5.01
C GLU A 61 -8.39 9.82 -5.07
N ASP A 62 -7.79 9.30 -6.15
CA ASP A 62 -6.37 9.51 -6.46
C ASP A 62 -6.10 10.88 -7.11
N ALA A 63 -7.08 11.79 -7.14
CA ALA A 63 -6.95 13.10 -7.80
C ALA A 63 -6.34 14.22 -6.94
N ASP A 64 -6.21 14.07 -5.61
CA ASP A 64 -5.73 15.16 -4.73
C ASP A 64 -4.36 14.92 -4.07
N ALA A 65 -3.64 13.90 -4.55
CA ALA A 65 -2.20 13.85 -4.48
C ALA A 65 -1.72 13.42 -5.86
N GLN A 66 -1.52 14.37 -6.77
CA GLN A 66 -0.59 14.18 -7.86
C GLN A 66 0.82 14.39 -7.29
N PRO A 67 1.60 13.35 -6.92
CA PRO A 67 2.94 13.36 -7.45
C PRO A 67 2.76 13.40 -8.97
N ALA A 68 3.51 14.26 -9.66
CA ALA A 68 3.67 14.13 -11.10
C ALA A 68 3.79 12.64 -11.43
N PRO A 69 3.14 12.10 -12.48
CA PRO A 69 3.21 10.67 -12.78
C PRO A 69 4.69 10.30 -12.80
N GLU A 70 5.15 9.68 -11.71
CA GLU A 70 6.47 9.10 -11.74
C GLU A 70 6.40 8.10 -12.88
N PRO A 71 7.37 8.11 -13.79
CA PRO A 71 7.41 7.10 -14.84
C PRO A 71 7.26 5.76 -14.12
N ALA A 72 6.13 5.10 -14.33
CA ALA A 72 5.80 3.88 -13.62
C ALA A 72 7.02 2.98 -13.69
N ASP A 73 7.53 2.56 -12.54
CA ASP A 73 8.75 1.78 -12.46
C ASP A 73 8.63 0.63 -13.49
N PRO A 74 9.56 0.50 -14.46
CA PRO A 74 9.48 -0.52 -15.50
C PRO A 74 9.26 -1.94 -14.95
N VAL A 75 9.66 -2.19 -13.69
CA VAL A 75 9.35 -3.45 -12.98
C VAL A 75 7.86 -3.59 -12.67
N THR A 76 7.20 -2.52 -12.22
CA THR A 76 5.77 -2.50 -11.90
C THR A 76 4.91 -2.77 -13.14
N GLU A 77 5.28 -2.21 -14.30
CA GLU A 77 4.60 -2.50 -15.57
C GLU A 77 4.74 -3.99 -15.95
N LEU A 78 5.93 -4.56 -15.75
CA LEU A 78 6.20 -5.96 -16.05
C LEU A 78 5.39 -6.92 -15.15
N GLN A 79 5.25 -6.58 -13.86
CA GLN A 79 4.44 -7.36 -12.91
C GLN A 79 2.96 -7.34 -13.27
N ASN A 80 2.43 -6.18 -13.68
CA ASN A 80 1.03 -6.05 -14.05
C ASN A 80 0.67 -6.95 -15.25
N ARG A 81 1.58 -7.06 -16.22
CA ARG A 81 1.41 -7.91 -17.41
C ARG A 81 1.52 -9.40 -17.11
N TYR A 82 2.35 -9.78 -16.14
CA TYR A 82 2.40 -11.15 -15.62
C TYR A 82 1.09 -11.51 -14.89
N ALA A 83 0.58 -10.62 -14.03
CA ALA A 83 -0.69 -10.81 -13.33
C ALA A 83 -1.89 -10.88 -14.29
N ALA A 84 -1.85 -10.13 -15.39
CA ALA A 84 -2.84 -10.20 -16.47
C ALA A 84 -2.73 -11.48 -17.32
N GLY A 85 -1.71 -12.31 -17.11
CA GLY A 85 -1.45 -13.54 -17.88
C GLY A 85 -0.95 -13.29 -19.31
N GLU A 86 -0.55 -12.05 -19.63
CA GLU A 86 0.02 -11.70 -20.94
C GLU A 86 1.49 -12.10 -21.06
N LEU A 87 2.11 -12.47 -19.95
CA LEU A 87 3.51 -12.84 -19.87
C LEU A 87 3.64 -14.16 -19.11
N SER A 88 4.39 -15.10 -19.69
CA SER A 88 4.75 -16.32 -18.95
C SER A 88 5.81 -16.03 -17.88
N GLU A 89 5.91 -16.90 -16.88
CA GLU A 89 6.91 -16.80 -15.80
C GLU A 89 8.35 -16.69 -16.35
N ALA A 90 8.71 -17.52 -17.33
CA ALA A 90 10.03 -17.49 -17.97
C ALA A 90 10.31 -16.16 -18.71
N GLU A 91 9.29 -15.58 -19.34
CA GLU A 91 9.42 -14.28 -20.01
C GLU A 91 9.49 -13.11 -19.03
N PHE A 92 8.81 -13.24 -17.87
CA PHE A 92 8.91 -12.29 -16.77
C PHE A 92 10.32 -12.27 -16.20
N GLU A 93 10.86 -13.43 -15.83
CA GLU A 93 12.21 -13.55 -15.25
C GLU A 93 13.28 -13.00 -16.21
N ALA A 94 13.24 -13.38 -17.49
CA ALA A 94 14.21 -12.92 -18.48
C ALA A 94 14.18 -11.40 -18.69
N LYS A 95 13.00 -10.78 -18.62
CA LYS A 95 12.85 -9.32 -18.74
C LYS A 95 13.22 -8.60 -17.45
N LEU A 96 12.92 -9.18 -16.29
CA LEU A 96 13.28 -8.64 -14.99
C LEU A 96 14.81 -8.60 -14.81
N GLU A 97 15.49 -9.69 -15.16
CA GLU A 97 16.95 -9.77 -15.09
C GLU A 97 17.62 -8.71 -16.00
N ARG A 98 17.06 -8.51 -17.20
CA ARG A 98 17.53 -7.47 -18.12
C ARG A 98 17.35 -6.05 -17.57
N LEU A 99 16.23 -5.79 -16.88
CA LEU A 99 15.99 -4.49 -16.25
C LEU A 99 16.99 -4.24 -15.11
N LEU A 100 17.27 -5.26 -14.29
CA LEU A 100 18.21 -5.17 -13.18
C LEU A 100 19.64 -4.90 -13.68
N ASP A 101 20.12 -5.64 -14.68
CA ASP A 101 21.43 -5.44 -15.30
C ASP A 101 21.57 -4.07 -15.99
N SER A 102 20.48 -3.56 -16.57
CA SER A 102 20.47 -2.20 -17.13
C SER A 102 20.56 -1.13 -16.04
N ASN A 103 19.87 -1.32 -14.91
CA ASN A 103 19.87 -0.37 -13.80
C ASN A 103 21.26 -0.32 -13.13
N GLU A 104 21.86 -1.48 -12.85
CA GLU A 104 23.20 -1.57 -12.26
C GLU A 104 24.27 -0.91 -13.14
N ARG A 105 24.16 -1.06 -14.47
CA ARG A 105 25.06 -0.37 -15.42
C ARG A 105 24.84 1.14 -15.43
N ALA A 106 23.59 1.58 -15.36
CA ALA A 106 23.26 3.01 -15.29
C ALA A 106 23.77 3.64 -13.99
N GLU A 107 23.64 2.94 -12.86
CA GLU A 107 24.16 3.37 -11.56
C GLU A 107 25.69 3.49 -11.60
N ARG A 108 26.39 2.47 -12.12
CA ARG A 108 27.85 2.48 -12.28
C ARG A 108 28.34 3.63 -13.18
N ALA A 109 27.67 3.87 -14.30
CA ALA A 109 28.00 4.99 -15.20
C ALA A 109 27.72 6.38 -14.57
N GLY A 110 26.66 6.47 -13.75
CA GLY A 110 26.34 7.68 -12.98
C GLY A 110 27.35 7.97 -11.88
N VAL A 111 27.95 6.95 -11.28
CA VAL A 111 29.05 7.08 -10.30
C VAL A 111 30.33 7.55 -10.99
N GLU A 112 30.71 6.95 -12.12
CA GLU A 112 31.91 7.32 -12.89
C GLU A 112 31.85 8.78 -13.38
N THR A 113 30.68 9.24 -13.81
CA THR A 113 30.49 10.63 -14.25
C THR A 113 30.64 11.62 -13.09
N ARG A 114 30.18 11.27 -11.88
CA ARG A 114 30.36 12.11 -10.68
C ARG A 114 31.82 12.18 -10.24
N GLU A 115 32.55 11.08 -10.26
CA GLU A 115 33.98 11.07 -9.90
C GLU A 115 34.82 11.91 -10.86
N LEU A 116 34.59 11.82 -12.17
CA LEU A 116 35.32 12.63 -13.17
C LEU A 116 35.03 14.14 -13.07
N SER A 117 33.85 14.53 -12.58
CA SER A 117 33.51 15.94 -12.35
C SER A 117 34.18 16.56 -11.12
N LEU A 118 34.54 15.75 -10.12
CA LEU A 118 35.19 16.23 -8.88
C LEU A 118 36.71 16.46 -9.07
N GLU A 119 37.35 15.80 -10.04
CA GLU A 119 38.78 15.97 -10.32
C GLU A 119 39.09 17.20 -11.19
N ARG A 120 38.09 17.75 -11.88
CA ARG A 120 38.28 18.91 -12.77
C ARG A 120 38.24 20.27 -12.06
N GLU A 121 37.88 20.31 -10.77
CA GLU A 121 37.81 21.52 -9.95
C GLU A 121 38.99 21.69 -8.97
N GLN A 122 40.07 20.93 -9.12
CA GLN A 122 41.31 21.12 -8.34
C GLN A 122 42.47 21.67 -9.18
#